data_AF-A0A8J3QSZ7-F1
#
_entry.id   AF-A0A8J3QSZ7-F1
#
_cell.length_a   1.000
_cell.length_b   1.000
_cell.length_c   1.000
_cell.angle_alpha   90.00
_cell.angle_beta   90.00
_cell.angle_gamma   90.00
#
_symmetry.space_group_name_H-M   'P 1'
#
loop_
_entity.id
_entity.type
_entity.pdbx_description
1 polymer ?
#
loop_
_entity_poly.entity_id
_entity_poly.type
_entity_poly.pdbx_seq_one_letter_code
_entity_poly.pdbx_strand_id
1 'polypeptide(L)'
;MAGRSPQEKKALSYAKDRRNDYGENDKSSRRNIRRNKRLPNRADRHREHQVLAIATGAGIVDEVVEQAEAMLLAKKSMWMTKRWRKYRDAPLADIVVNRLRRRIRLGMEDPTTAEVRIERVRGRQVGK
;
A
#
# COMPACT_ATOMS: atom_id res chain seq x y z
N MET A 1 2.35 35.86 7.05
CA MET A 1 1.86 34.62 6.38
C MET A 1 0.40 34.43 6.76
N ALA A 2 -0.54 34.73 5.85
CA ALA A 2 -1.96 34.51 6.10
C ALA A 2 -2.22 33.01 6.30
N GLY A 3 -2.81 32.63 7.43
CA GLY A 3 -3.13 31.24 7.73
C GLY A 3 -4.28 30.73 6.84
N ARG A 4 -4.30 29.42 6.59
CA ARG A 4 -5.41 28.81 5.85
C ARG A 4 -6.75 29.02 6.57
N SER A 5 -7.78 29.33 5.80
CA SER A 5 -9.15 29.44 6.32
C SER A 5 -9.64 28.10 6.89
N PRO A 6 -10.63 28.09 7.79
CA PRO A 6 -11.24 26.84 8.25
C PRO A 6 -11.76 25.95 7.12
N GLN A 7 -12.29 26.56 6.04
CA GLN A 7 -12.80 25.88 4.86
C GLN A 7 -11.67 25.18 4.10
N GLU A 8 -10.56 25.88 3.87
CA GLU A 8 -9.35 25.32 3.24
C GLU A 8 -8.73 24.21 4.08
N LYS A 9 -8.67 24.38 5.41
CA LYS A 9 -8.19 23.33 6.32
C LYS A 9 -9.05 22.07 6.20
N LYS A 10 -10.38 22.22 6.10
CA LYS A 10 -11.30 21.10 5.94
C LYS A 10 -11.18 20.42 4.57
N ALA A 11 -11.03 21.20 3.50
CA ALA A 11 -10.75 20.69 2.15
C ALA A 11 -9.46 19.85 2.13
N LEU A 12 -8.39 20.38 2.72
CA LEU A 12 -7.12 19.67 2.86
C LEU A 12 -7.24 18.40 3.70
N SER A 13 -8.02 18.44 4.79
CA SER A 13 -8.28 17.24 5.60
C SER A 13 -8.97 16.17 4.76
N TYR A 14 -10.01 16.52 3.99
CA TYR A 14 -10.70 15.57 3.12
C TYR A 14 -9.81 14.95 2.03
N ALA A 15 -8.88 15.73 1.47
CA ALA A 15 -7.98 15.25 0.43
C ALA A 15 -6.75 14.48 0.96
N LYS A 16 -6.23 14.87 2.13
CA LYS A 16 -4.91 14.42 2.63
C LYS A 16 -4.98 13.50 3.85
N ASP A 17 -5.98 13.64 4.72
CA ASP A 17 -6.17 12.68 5.81
C ASP A 17 -6.62 11.34 5.19
N ARG A 18 -5.96 10.25 5.57
CA ARG A 18 -6.20 8.92 5.02
C ARG A 18 -6.58 7.95 6.11
N ARG A 19 -7.54 7.08 5.82
CA ARG A 19 -8.04 6.07 6.74
C ARG A 19 -8.05 4.70 6.08
N ASN A 20 -7.76 3.69 6.88
CA ASN A 20 -7.86 2.30 6.45
C ASN A 20 -9.32 1.97 6.06
N ASP A 21 -9.49 1.52 4.82
CA ASP A 21 -10.76 1.19 4.18
C ASP A 21 -10.92 -0.31 3.87
N TYR A 22 -9.87 -1.10 4.08
CA TYR A 22 -9.84 -2.54 3.78
C TYR A 22 -10.67 -3.40 4.73
N GLY A 23 -11.40 -2.80 5.68
CA GLY A 23 -12.23 -3.53 6.67
C GLY A 23 -11.44 -4.38 7.66
N GLU A 24 -10.13 -4.55 7.45
CA GLU A 24 -9.24 -5.22 8.37
C GLU A 24 -8.95 -4.36 9.61
N ASN A 25 -8.75 -5.03 10.74
CA ASN A 25 -8.25 -4.38 11.96
C ASN A 25 -6.90 -3.68 11.66
N ASP A 26 -6.68 -2.48 12.23
CA ASP A 26 -5.40 -1.75 12.20
C ASP A 26 -4.18 -2.63 12.57
N LYS A 27 -4.37 -3.66 13.40
CA LYS A 27 -3.30 -4.62 13.72
C LYS A 27 -2.89 -5.50 12.54
N SER A 28 -3.81 -5.80 11.63
CA SER A 28 -3.57 -6.63 10.45
C SER A 28 -2.60 -5.94 9.50
N SER A 29 -2.90 -4.70 9.10
CA SER A 29 -2.05 -3.94 8.17
C SER A 29 -0.64 -3.74 8.72
N ARG A 30 -0.49 -3.39 10.01
CA ARG A 30 0.80 -3.23 10.69
C ARG A 30 1.65 -4.50 10.65
N ARG A 31 1.04 -5.67 10.80
CA ARG A 31 1.74 -6.97 10.83
C ARG A 31 1.99 -7.51 9.42
N ASN A 32 1.00 -7.43 8.54
CA ASN A 32 1.04 -8.03 7.21
C ASN A 32 1.92 -7.24 6.25
N ILE A 33 1.96 -5.90 6.31
CA ILE A 33 2.90 -5.10 5.51
C ILE A 33 4.35 -5.50 5.83
N ARG A 34 4.70 -5.63 7.11
CA ARG A 34 6.05 -6.05 7.52
C ARG A 34 6.36 -7.46 7.05
N ARG A 35 5.40 -8.39 7.15
CA ARG A 35 5.56 -9.78 6.69
C ARG A 35 5.74 -9.88 5.18
N ASN A 36 4.90 -9.19 4.41
CA ASN A 36 4.96 -9.17 2.96
C ASN A 36 6.25 -8.58 2.43
N LYS A 37 6.90 -7.68 3.18
CA LYS A 37 8.27 -7.22 2.90
C LYS A 37 9.35 -8.22 3.30
N ARG A 38 9.22 -8.79 4.51
CA ARG A 38 10.26 -9.63 5.12
C ARG A 38 10.42 -10.97 4.40
N LEU A 39 9.31 -11.61 4.03
CA LEU A 39 9.34 -12.97 3.47
C LEU A 39 10.05 -13.04 2.10
N PRO A 40 9.74 -12.18 1.11
CA PRO A 40 10.47 -12.14 -0.16
C PRO A 40 11.96 -11.85 0.04
N ASN A 41 12.30 -10.84 0.84
CA ASN A 41 13.71 -10.49 1.11
C ASN A 41 14.49 -11.65 1.75
N ARG A 42 13.87 -12.38 2.68
CA ARG A 42 14.51 -13.54 3.30
C ARG A 42 14.71 -14.66 2.29
N ALA A 43 13.72 -14.93 1.44
CA ALA A 43 13.81 -15.96 0.41
C ALA A 43 14.89 -15.63 -0.64
N ASP A 44 14.93 -14.37 -1.10
CA ASP A 44 15.94 -13.89 -2.06
C ASP A 44 17.35 -14.03 -1.46
N ARG A 45 17.59 -13.53 -0.24
CA ARG A 45 18.88 -13.67 0.44
C ARG A 45 19.28 -15.11 0.70
N HIS A 46 18.34 -15.97 1.09
CA HIS A 46 18.63 -17.38 1.34
C HIS A 46 19.07 -18.08 0.05
N ARG A 47 18.38 -17.81 -1.06
CA ARG A 47 18.78 -18.30 -2.38
C ARG A 47 20.15 -17.76 -2.78
N GLU A 48 20.36 -16.45 -2.69
CA GLU A 48 21.63 -15.81 -3.05
C GLU A 48 22.78 -16.41 -2.26
N HIS A 49 22.61 -16.62 -0.95
CA HIS A 49 23.61 -17.28 -0.12
C HIS A 49 23.89 -18.73 -0.57
N GLN A 50 22.87 -19.51 -0.93
CA GLN A 50 23.07 -20.87 -1.43
C GLN A 50 23.84 -20.89 -2.76
N VAL A 51 23.53 -19.96 -3.67
CA VAL A 51 24.19 -19.87 -4.98
C VAL A 51 25.60 -19.30 -4.85
N LEU A 52 25.86 -18.36 -3.95
CA LEU A 52 27.21 -17.84 -3.74
C LEU A 52 28.09 -18.82 -2.97
N ALA A 53 27.52 -19.66 -2.11
CA ALA A 53 28.26 -20.68 -1.36
C ALA A 53 28.95 -21.71 -2.26
N ILE A 54 28.41 -22.01 -3.46
CA ILE A 54 29.09 -22.92 -4.41
C ILE A 54 30.29 -22.27 -5.09
N ALA A 55 30.35 -20.94 -5.12
CA ALA A 55 31.38 -20.14 -5.78
C ALA A 55 32.27 -19.37 -4.78
N THR A 56 32.32 -19.78 -3.51
CA THR A 56 33.19 -19.19 -2.48
C THR A 56 34.09 -20.24 -1.82
N GLY A 57 35.40 -20.01 -1.78
CA GLY A 57 36.39 -20.94 -1.24
C GLY A 57 37.73 -20.86 -1.97
N ALA A 58 38.77 -21.51 -1.42
CA ALA A 58 40.08 -21.61 -2.08
C ALA A 58 40.06 -22.69 -3.17
N GLY A 59 40.65 -22.41 -4.34
CA GLY A 59 40.77 -23.37 -5.43
C GLY A 59 39.51 -23.55 -6.30
N ILE A 60 38.61 -22.56 -6.30
CA ILE A 60 37.44 -22.57 -7.18
C ILE A 60 37.85 -22.29 -8.62
N VAL A 61 37.25 -23.05 -9.54
CA VAL A 61 37.45 -22.92 -10.98
C VAL A 61 36.47 -21.90 -11.57
N ASP A 62 36.89 -21.19 -12.61
CA ASP A 62 36.11 -20.11 -13.22
C ASP A 62 34.74 -20.60 -13.72
N GLU A 63 34.63 -21.83 -14.21
CA GLU A 63 33.36 -22.39 -14.68
C GLU A 63 32.28 -22.45 -13.60
N VAL A 64 32.67 -22.66 -12.34
CA VAL A 64 31.74 -22.69 -11.19
C VAL A 64 31.27 -21.28 -10.84
N VAL A 65 32.13 -20.28 -10.99
CA VAL A 65 31.79 -18.87 -10.77
C VAL A 65 30.79 -18.41 -11.82
N GLU A 66 31.06 -18.68 -13.10
CA GLU A 66 30.18 -18.38 -14.23
C GLU A 66 28.81 -19.06 -14.08
N GLN A 67 28.80 -20.33 -13.64
CA GLN A 67 27.56 -21.05 -13.36
C GLN A 67 26.75 -20.39 -12.24
N ALA A 68 27.39 -19.97 -11.15
CA ALA A 68 26.72 -19.28 -10.05
C ALA A 68 26.13 -17.93 -10.50
N GLU A 69 26.85 -17.16 -11.32
CA GLU A 69 26.34 -15.92 -11.90
C GLU A 69 25.12 -16.17 -12.80
N ALA A 70 25.19 -17.15 -13.70
CA ALA A 70 24.06 -17.52 -14.55
C ALA A 70 22.83 -17.92 -13.72
N MET A 71 23.00 -18.67 -12.63
CA MET A 71 21.93 -19.04 -11.70
C MET A 71 21.35 -17.83 -10.96
N LEU A 72 22.18 -16.84 -10.60
CA LEU A 72 21.72 -15.61 -9.98
C LEU A 72 20.84 -14.80 -10.94
N LEU A 73 21.29 -14.63 -12.18
CA LEU A 73 20.62 -13.84 -13.22
C LEU A 73 19.35 -14.50 -13.77
N ALA A 74 19.32 -15.83 -13.87
CA ALA A 74 18.18 -16.57 -14.42
C ALA A 74 16.89 -16.37 -13.62
N LYS A 75 16.97 -16.09 -12.31
CA LYS A 75 15.80 -15.97 -11.44
C LYS A 75 15.57 -14.54 -10.98
N LYS A 76 14.39 -14.02 -11.31
CA LYS A 76 13.92 -12.71 -10.81
C LYS A 76 13.67 -12.75 -9.30
N SER A 77 13.90 -11.62 -8.63
CA SER A 77 13.57 -11.44 -7.22
C SER A 77 12.11 -11.80 -6.93
N MET A 78 11.88 -12.38 -5.76
CA MET A 78 10.54 -12.69 -5.25
C MET A 78 9.62 -11.45 -5.17
N TRP A 79 10.18 -10.25 -5.08
CA TRP A 79 9.40 -9.01 -5.16
C TRP A 79 8.76 -8.79 -6.53
N MET A 80 9.49 -9.11 -7.60
CA MET A 80 8.99 -8.93 -8.97
C MET A 80 7.88 -9.94 -9.29
N THR A 81 7.96 -11.15 -8.73
CA THR A 81 6.98 -12.22 -8.99
C THR A 81 5.71 -12.09 -8.17
N LYS A 82 5.79 -11.67 -6.89
CA LYS A 82 4.60 -11.58 -6.01
C LYS A 82 3.60 -10.48 -6.36
N ARG A 83 3.95 -9.52 -7.22
CA ARG A 83 3.11 -8.36 -7.61
C ARG A 83 2.55 -7.52 -6.45
N TRP A 84 2.97 -7.78 -5.21
CA TRP A 84 2.48 -7.08 -4.03
C TRP A 84 3.13 -5.71 -3.94
N ARG A 85 2.32 -4.68 -3.73
CA ARG A 85 2.77 -3.31 -3.55
C ARG A 85 2.04 -2.69 -2.37
N LYS A 86 2.77 -1.90 -1.57
CA LYS A 86 2.12 -1.08 -0.54
C LYS A 86 1.29 -0.01 -1.26
N TYR A 87 -0.02 -0.03 -1.05
CA TYR A 87 -0.91 0.99 -1.57
C TYR A 87 -1.21 2.05 -0.52
N ARG A 88 -1.80 3.16 -0.98
CA ARG A 88 -2.21 4.29 -0.16
C ARG A 88 -3.59 4.00 0.42
N ASP A 89 -3.79 4.28 1.70
CA ASP A 89 -5.12 4.26 2.31
C ASP A 89 -6.06 5.28 1.64
N ALA A 90 -7.37 5.04 1.72
CA ALA A 90 -8.37 5.92 1.12
C ALA A 90 -8.40 7.31 1.78
N PRO A 91 -8.62 8.39 1.01
CA PRO A 91 -8.78 9.72 1.56
C PRO A 91 -10.08 9.83 2.39
N LEU A 92 -10.08 10.73 3.36
CA LEU A 92 -11.19 10.90 4.30
C LEU A 92 -12.52 11.22 3.61
N ALA A 93 -12.50 11.98 2.50
CA ALA A 93 -13.70 12.24 1.72
C ALA A 93 -14.40 10.95 1.26
N ASP A 94 -13.65 10.02 0.68
CA ASP A 94 -14.20 8.76 0.16
C ASP A 94 -14.82 7.93 1.30
N ILE A 95 -14.18 7.93 2.47
CA ILE A 95 -14.67 7.26 3.67
C ILE A 95 -15.98 7.85 4.17
N VAL A 96 -16.09 9.18 4.19
CA VAL A 96 -17.33 9.87 4.58
C VAL A 96 -18.45 9.58 3.59
N VAL A 97 -18.17 9.63 2.28
CA VAL A 97 -19.13 9.31 1.22
C VAL A 97 -19.62 7.86 1.35
N ASN A 98 -18.70 6.91 1.54
CA ASN A 98 -19.05 5.49 1.72
C ASN A 98 -19.91 5.27 2.97
N ARG A 99 -19.64 6.00 4.05
CA ARG A 99 -20.45 5.93 5.28
C ARG A 99 -21.87 6.48 5.07
N LEU A 100 -22.03 7.60 4.37
CA LEU A 100 -23.35 8.15 4.04
C LEU A 100 -24.14 7.19 3.15
N ARG A 101 -23.51 6.64 2.10
CA ARG A 101 -24.11 5.62 1.23
C ARG A 101 -24.55 4.37 2.00
N ARG A 102 -23.74 3.93 2.98
CA ARG A 102 -24.10 2.81 3.84
C ARG A 102 -25.36 3.12 4.68
N ARG A 103 -25.48 4.33 5.21
CA ARG A 103 -26.67 4.73 6.00
C ARG A 103 -27.93 4.79 5.16
N ILE A 104 -27.86 5.33 3.94
CA ILE A 104 -28.95 5.28 2.97
C ILE A 104 -29.38 3.83 2.74
N ARG A 105 -28.43 2.94 2.46
CA ARG A 105 -28.70 1.51 2.23
C ARG A 105 -29.38 0.83 3.43
N LEU A 106 -29.04 1.27 4.64
CA LEU A 106 -29.62 0.75 5.88
C LEU A 106 -30.93 1.45 6.29
N GLY A 107 -31.44 2.38 5.48
CA GLY A 107 -32.66 3.15 5.79
C GLY A 107 -32.51 4.11 6.97
N MET A 108 -31.29 4.43 7.39
CA MET A 108 -31.03 5.31 8.54
C MET A 108 -31.07 6.80 8.19
N GLU A 109 -30.98 7.13 6.91
CA GLU A 109 -30.87 8.51 6.44
C GLU A 109 -31.65 8.65 5.13
N ASP A 110 -32.36 9.77 4.99
CA ASP A 110 -33.07 10.11 3.75
C ASP A 110 -32.08 10.27 2.58
N PRO A 111 -32.31 9.61 1.43
CA PRO A 111 -31.40 9.65 0.29
C PRO A 111 -31.10 11.07 -0.19
N THR A 112 -32.12 11.94 -0.27
CA THR A 112 -31.97 13.29 -0.83
C THR A 112 -31.07 14.15 0.05
N THR A 113 -31.27 14.08 1.36
CA THR A 113 -30.45 14.78 2.36
C THR A 113 -29.00 14.29 2.33
N ALA A 114 -28.79 12.99 2.23
CA ALA A 114 -27.47 12.39 2.19
C ALA A 114 -26.71 12.73 0.89
N GLU A 115 -27.40 12.81 -0.25
CA GLU A 115 -26.80 13.22 -1.53
C GLU A 115 -26.27 14.65 -1.50
N VAL A 116 -27.02 15.60 -0.94
CA VAL A 116 -26.55 16.99 -0.76
C VAL A 116 -25.27 17.03 0.09
N ARG A 117 -25.17 16.18 1.11
CA ARG A 117 -23.96 16.07 1.94
C ARG A 117 -22.80 15.46 1.18
N ILE A 118 -23.04 14.44 0.36
CA ILE A 118 -22.02 13.80 -0.49
C ILE A 118 -21.45 14.83 -1.47
N GLU A 119 -22.31 15.58 -2.17
CA GLU A 119 -21.88 16.62 -3.11
C GLU A 119 -21.08 17.72 -2.41
N ARG A 120 -21.48 18.13 -1.21
CA ARG A 120 -20.70 19.08 -0.39
C ARG A 120 -19.31 18.55 -0.03
N VAL A 121 -19.17 17.26 0.24
CA VAL A 121 -17.86 16.64 0.55
C VAL A 121 -16.99 16.60 -0.71
N ARG A 122 -17.55 16.18 -1.84
CA ARG A 122 -16.85 16.12 -3.13
C ARG A 122 -16.38 17.50 -3.60
N GLY A 123 -17.26 18.50 -3.56
CA GLY A 123 -16.91 19.88 -3.93
C GLY A 123 -15.74 20.43 -3.12
N ARG A 124 -15.64 20.06 -1.84
CA ARG A 124 -14.53 20.45 -0.96
C ARG A 124 -13.26 19.63 -1.17
N GLN A 125 -13.34 18.44 -1.75
CA GLN A 125 -12.18 17.60 -2.07
C GLN A 125 -11.48 18.08 -3.36
N VAL A 126 -12.26 18.58 -4.32
CA VAL A 126 -11.79 19.00 -5.66
C VAL A 126 -11.34 20.46 -5.69
N GLY A 127 -11.80 21.29 -4.76
CA GLY A 127 -11.36 22.70 -4.62
C GLY A 127 -9.86 22.81 -4.39
N LYS A 128 -9.13 23.00 -5.48
CA LYS A 128 -7.76 23.52 -5.53
C LYS A 128 -7.79 25.04 -5.50
#